data_AF-A0A9E5R2H4-F1
#
_entry.id   AF-A0A9E5R2H4-F1
#
_cell.length_a   1.000
_cell.length_b   1.000
_cell.length_c   1.000
_cell.angle_alpha   90.00
_cell.angle_beta   90.00
_cell.angle_gamma   90.00
#
_symmetry.space_group_name_H-M   'P 1'
#
loop_
_entity.id
_entity.type
_entity.pdbx_description
1 polymer ?
#
loop_
_entity_poly.entity_id
_entity_poly.type
_entity_poly.pdbx_seq_one_letter_code
_entity_poly.pdbx_strand_id
1 'polypeptide(L)'
;MPLGFVGRAGDRFLFFAQKMQAVVHVEPDESLQAIVRYNFAQLGQEKVRFVNQTAEAFLESSALSPDWIYLDPSRRPDAHKRAYRLEDCQPNVLALQDQLLGLGPQILLKAAPWLDIQEALQKLKNVWQVWIVALENEVKELLFAFGKGRGEGEPMLEAVNLRPEGPETFSFSRTEEKQHQAETGPLQSFLIEPNRAILKAGAFHTFACRFGLRKLHPHTHLYTTEALPALPLPGRVFGYWPIVPIKKGRAGFLPEKRPHS
;
A
#
# COMPACT_ATOMS: atom_id res chain seq x y z
N MET A 1 -18.19 -2.88 -19.87
CA MET A 1 -17.95 -4.32 -20.13
C MET A 1 -16.45 -4.51 -20.02
N PRO A 2 -15.94 -5.10 -18.92
CA PRO A 2 -14.54 -5.35 -18.59
C PRO A 2 -13.39 -4.98 -19.53
N LEU A 3 -13.11 -3.73 -19.91
CA LEU A 3 -11.99 -3.40 -20.80
C LEU A 3 -10.87 -2.63 -20.04
N GLY A 4 -9.60 -2.95 -20.27
CA GLY A 4 -8.41 -2.21 -19.77
C GLY A 4 -7.25 -2.32 -20.77
N PHE A 5 -6.25 -1.43 -20.89
CA PHE A 5 -5.19 -1.07 -19.91
C PHE A 5 -4.06 -0.23 -20.58
N VAL A 6 -3.08 0.31 -19.80
CA VAL A 6 -1.75 0.80 -20.25
C VAL A 6 -0.63 0.56 -19.19
N GLY A 7 0.48 -0.13 -19.47
CA GLY A 7 1.61 -0.27 -18.50
C GLY A 7 2.52 -1.51 -18.66
N ARG A 8 3.62 -1.56 -17.90
CA ARG A 8 4.63 -2.65 -17.94
C ARG A 8 4.09 -3.97 -17.37
N ALA A 9 4.55 -5.08 -17.95
CA ALA A 9 4.13 -6.42 -17.56
C ALA A 9 4.91 -7.02 -16.39
N GLY A 10 4.19 -7.81 -15.59
CA GLY A 10 4.70 -8.74 -14.59
C GLY A 10 3.63 -9.78 -14.22
N ASP A 11 3.93 -10.64 -13.24
CA ASP A 11 3.00 -11.57 -12.61
C ASP A 11 1.69 -10.92 -12.15
N ARG A 12 1.72 -9.66 -11.68
CA ARG A 12 0.53 -8.90 -11.25
C ARG A 12 -0.45 -8.63 -12.38
N PHE A 13 0.06 -8.36 -13.59
CA PHE A 13 -0.77 -8.15 -14.77
C PHE A 13 -1.57 -9.42 -15.12
N LEU A 14 -1.00 -10.61 -14.88
CA LEU A 14 -1.69 -11.87 -15.08
C LEU A 14 -2.91 -12.02 -14.16
N PHE A 15 -2.75 -11.75 -12.86
CA PHE A 15 -3.85 -11.85 -11.90
C PHE A 15 -4.98 -10.88 -12.21
N PHE A 16 -4.63 -9.67 -12.65
CA PHE A 16 -5.62 -8.70 -13.11
C PHE A 16 -6.34 -9.19 -14.37
N ALA A 17 -5.59 -9.67 -15.37
CA ALA A 17 -6.13 -10.15 -16.64
C ALA A 17 -7.11 -11.32 -16.47
N GLN A 18 -6.84 -12.24 -15.54
CA GLN A 18 -7.73 -13.37 -15.21
C GLN A 18 -9.13 -12.95 -14.73
N LYS A 19 -9.28 -11.72 -14.21
CA LYS A 19 -10.57 -11.19 -13.75
C LYS A 19 -11.30 -10.38 -14.82
N MET A 20 -10.65 -10.11 -15.95
CA MET A 20 -11.20 -9.27 -17.02
C MET A 20 -11.72 -10.11 -18.18
N GLN A 21 -12.72 -9.55 -18.88
CA GLN A 21 -13.30 -10.21 -20.06
C GLN A 21 -12.40 -10.02 -21.30
N ALA A 22 -11.79 -8.84 -21.43
CA ALA A 22 -10.85 -8.51 -22.48
C ALA A 22 -9.74 -7.61 -21.92
N VAL A 23 -8.52 -7.80 -22.41
CA VAL A 23 -7.36 -7.03 -21.95
C VAL A 23 -6.58 -6.55 -23.15
N VAL A 24 -6.15 -5.29 -23.12
CA VAL A 24 -5.19 -4.73 -24.07
C VAL A 24 -3.91 -4.41 -23.32
N HIS A 25 -2.80 -5.08 -23.64
CA HIS A 25 -1.48 -4.83 -23.08
C HIS A 25 -0.67 -3.88 -23.97
N VAL A 26 -0.28 -2.73 -23.43
CA VAL A 26 0.47 -1.68 -24.15
C VAL A 26 1.88 -1.57 -23.59
N GLU A 27 2.90 -1.91 -24.38
CA GLU A 27 4.31 -1.84 -23.98
C GLU A 27 5.18 -1.38 -25.17
N PRO A 28 5.95 -0.27 -25.04
CA PRO A 28 6.77 0.23 -26.13
C PRO A 28 8.01 -0.64 -26.43
N ASP A 29 8.52 -1.41 -25.47
CA ASP A 29 9.65 -2.32 -25.71
C ASP A 29 9.17 -3.63 -26.35
N GLU A 30 9.55 -3.84 -27.62
CA GLU A 30 9.15 -5.02 -28.39
C GLU A 30 9.65 -6.33 -27.77
N SER A 31 10.86 -6.33 -27.21
CA SER A 31 11.44 -7.53 -26.58
C SER A 31 10.68 -7.90 -25.31
N LEU A 32 10.35 -6.92 -24.47
CA LEU A 32 9.49 -7.14 -23.30
C LEU A 32 8.10 -7.61 -23.73
N GLN A 33 7.49 -6.97 -24.73
CA GLN A 33 6.18 -7.37 -25.24
C GLN A 33 6.18 -8.84 -25.72
N ALA A 34 7.24 -9.28 -26.39
CA ALA A 34 7.40 -10.67 -26.85
C ALA A 34 7.46 -11.66 -25.68
N ILE A 35 8.24 -11.36 -24.64
CA ILE A 35 8.34 -12.18 -23.42
C ILE A 35 6.97 -12.31 -22.74
N VAL A 36 6.25 -11.19 -22.64
CA VAL A 36 4.94 -11.14 -21.98
C VAL A 36 3.92 -11.93 -22.75
N ARG A 37 3.88 -11.77 -24.08
CA ARG A 37 3.01 -12.55 -24.96
C ARG A 37 3.27 -14.04 -24.81
N TYR A 38 4.54 -14.46 -24.76
CA TYR A 38 4.91 -15.85 -24.54
C TYR A 38 4.41 -16.36 -23.18
N ASN A 39 4.71 -15.64 -22.10
CA ASN A 39 4.29 -16.03 -20.75
C ASN A 39 2.76 -16.14 -20.61
N PHE A 40 2.02 -15.19 -21.21
CA PHE A 40 0.57 -15.19 -21.18
C PHE A 40 -0.03 -16.40 -21.92
N ALA A 41 0.57 -16.79 -23.05
CA ALA A 41 0.17 -18.01 -23.74
C ALA A 41 0.41 -19.26 -22.87
N GLN A 42 1.57 -19.35 -22.19
CA GLN A 42 1.86 -20.47 -21.28
C GLN A 42 0.91 -20.53 -20.07
N LEU A 43 0.35 -19.39 -19.66
CA LEU A 43 -0.56 -19.25 -18.53
C LEU A 43 -2.04 -19.27 -18.94
N GLY A 44 -2.34 -19.69 -20.18
CA GLY A 44 -3.70 -19.87 -20.69
C GLY A 44 -4.49 -18.56 -20.87
N GLN A 45 -3.82 -17.42 -21.01
CA GLN A 45 -4.48 -16.12 -21.23
C GLN A 45 -4.52 -15.77 -22.72
N GLU A 46 -5.53 -16.26 -23.41
CA GLU A 46 -5.71 -16.02 -24.85
C GLU A 46 -6.46 -14.71 -25.16
N LYS A 47 -7.08 -14.08 -24.15
CA LYS A 47 -7.95 -12.89 -24.30
C LYS A 47 -7.20 -11.55 -24.22
N VAL A 48 -5.91 -11.56 -24.57
CA VAL A 48 -5.04 -10.37 -24.45
C VAL A 48 -4.61 -9.89 -25.83
N ARG A 49 -4.98 -8.65 -26.17
CA ARG A 49 -4.47 -7.93 -27.33
C ARG A 49 -3.17 -7.23 -26.95
N PHE A 50 -2.09 -7.51 -27.65
CA PHE A 50 -0.77 -6.90 -27.42
C PHE A 50 -0.54 -5.75 -28.40
N VAL A 51 -0.23 -4.54 -27.90
CA VAL A 51 0.02 -3.33 -28.68
C VAL A 51 1.40 -2.78 -28.33
N ASN A 52 2.31 -2.77 -29.30
CA ASN A 52 3.66 -2.25 -29.12
C ASN A 52 3.69 -0.73 -29.42
N GLN A 53 3.33 0.07 -28.42
CA GLN A 53 3.29 1.53 -28.51
C GLN A 53 3.59 2.14 -27.14
N THR A 54 3.91 3.43 -27.09
CA THR A 54 3.91 4.16 -25.83
C THR A 54 2.49 4.32 -25.29
N ALA A 55 2.39 4.52 -23.98
CA ALA A 55 1.14 4.86 -23.31
C ALA A 55 0.44 6.06 -23.95
N GLU A 56 1.23 7.10 -24.19
CA GLU A 56 0.81 8.38 -24.76
C GLU A 56 0.21 8.18 -26.16
N ALA A 57 0.96 7.54 -27.08
CA ALA A 57 0.52 7.32 -28.45
C ALA A 57 -0.72 6.41 -28.52
N PHE A 58 -0.80 5.42 -27.64
CA PHE A 58 -1.98 4.55 -27.56
C PHE A 58 -3.21 5.33 -27.10
N LEU A 59 -3.10 6.13 -26.03
CA LEU A 59 -4.22 6.90 -25.52
C LEU A 59 -4.70 7.98 -26.51
N GLU A 60 -3.83 8.50 -27.38
CA GLU A 60 -4.20 9.48 -28.43
C GLU A 60 -4.95 8.84 -29.61
N SER A 61 -4.58 7.63 -30.01
CA SER A 61 -5.10 6.96 -31.20
C SER A 61 -6.24 5.98 -30.91
N SER A 62 -6.43 5.62 -29.65
CA SER A 62 -7.38 4.60 -29.23
C SER A 62 -8.79 5.17 -29.06
N ALA A 63 -9.78 4.51 -29.67
CA ALA A 63 -11.21 4.75 -29.41
C ALA A 63 -11.77 3.84 -28.30
N LEU A 64 -10.90 3.22 -27.48
CA LEU A 64 -11.33 2.30 -26.44
C LEU A 64 -11.95 3.04 -25.25
N SER A 65 -13.01 2.45 -24.69
CA SER A 65 -13.66 2.89 -23.46
C SER A 65 -13.47 1.83 -22.36
N PRO A 66 -12.27 1.75 -21.75
CA PRO A 66 -12.02 0.79 -20.67
C PRO A 66 -12.92 1.04 -19.46
N ASP A 67 -13.25 -0.01 -18.69
CA ASP A 67 -13.81 0.15 -17.35
C ASP A 67 -12.69 0.33 -16.31
N TRP A 68 -11.50 -0.24 -16.57
CA TRP A 68 -10.33 -0.12 -15.71
C TRP A 68 -9.04 0.14 -16.48
N ILE A 69 -8.18 1.01 -15.95
CA ILE A 69 -6.79 1.15 -16.41
C ILE A 69 -5.87 0.84 -15.23
N TYR A 70 -5.09 -0.22 -15.33
CA TYR A 70 -3.95 -0.43 -14.44
C TYR A 70 -2.73 0.32 -14.99
N LEU A 71 -1.92 0.94 -14.14
CA LEU A 71 -0.68 1.62 -14.51
C LEU A 71 0.45 1.12 -13.60
N ASP A 72 1.54 0.62 -14.20
CA ASP A 72 2.77 0.25 -13.48
C ASP A 72 3.96 1.00 -14.10
N PRO A 73 4.11 2.29 -13.77
CA PRO A 73 5.14 3.11 -14.39
C PRO A 73 6.51 2.78 -13.79
N SER A 74 7.49 2.58 -14.66
CA SER A 74 8.88 2.38 -14.25
C SER A 74 9.56 3.71 -13.96
N ARG A 75 10.56 3.71 -13.07
CA ARG A 75 11.42 4.87 -12.88
C ARG A 75 12.22 5.15 -14.16
N ARG A 76 12.34 6.43 -14.55
CA ARG A 76 13.18 6.83 -15.68
C ARG A 76 14.66 6.51 -15.38
N PRO A 77 15.40 5.91 -16.33
CA PRO A 77 16.81 5.54 -16.13
C PRO A 77 17.70 6.71 -15.67
N ASP A 78 17.46 7.92 -16.21
CA ASP A 78 18.30 9.10 -15.97
C ASP A 78 17.94 9.88 -14.70
N ALA A 79 16.98 9.39 -13.91
CA ALA A 79 16.58 10.04 -12.66
C ALA A 79 17.60 9.69 -11.56
N HIS A 80 18.76 10.37 -11.54
CA HIS A 80 19.79 10.25 -10.49
C HIS A 80 19.37 10.82 -9.11
N LYS A 81 18.07 11.03 -8.86
CA LYS A 81 17.57 11.66 -7.64
C LYS A 81 17.50 10.69 -6.46
N ARG A 82 17.76 11.22 -5.26
CA ARG A 82 17.71 10.48 -3.98
C ARG A 82 16.27 10.16 -3.52
N ALA A 83 15.27 10.90 -4.01
CA ALA A 83 13.85 10.74 -3.67
C ALA A 83 13.06 10.13 -4.85
N TYR A 84 12.13 9.23 -4.55
CA TYR A 84 11.22 8.63 -5.54
C TYR A 84 9.98 9.51 -5.71
N ARG A 85 9.73 10.02 -6.93
CA ARG A 85 8.60 10.89 -7.25
C ARG A 85 7.82 10.38 -8.45
N LEU A 86 6.51 10.62 -8.47
CA LEU A 86 5.65 10.23 -9.60
C LEU A 86 6.05 10.90 -10.93
N GLU A 87 6.56 12.14 -10.87
CA GLU A 87 7.02 12.90 -12.04
C GLU A 87 8.25 12.28 -12.72
N ASP A 88 9.06 11.52 -11.97
CA ASP A 88 10.27 10.86 -12.47
C ASP A 88 9.97 9.44 -13.02
N CYS A 89 8.69 9.07 -13.13
CA CYS A 89 8.26 7.78 -13.66
C CYS A 89 7.90 7.86 -15.17
N GLN A 90 7.86 6.70 -15.81
CA GLN A 90 7.47 6.52 -17.21
C GLN A 90 6.47 5.35 -17.32
N PRO A 91 5.26 5.59 -17.87
CA PRO A 91 4.77 6.88 -18.37
C PRO A 91 4.58 7.91 -17.25
N ASN A 92 4.58 9.21 -17.60
CA ASN A 92 4.32 10.26 -16.61
C ASN A 92 2.82 10.34 -16.32
N VAL A 93 2.40 9.66 -15.26
CA VAL A 93 0.99 9.56 -14.86
C VAL A 93 0.39 10.93 -14.57
N LEU A 94 1.16 11.87 -14.03
CA LEU A 94 0.68 13.21 -13.72
C LEU A 94 0.36 14.01 -14.99
N ALA A 95 1.12 13.80 -16.07
CA ALA A 95 0.86 14.41 -17.36
C ALA A 95 -0.33 13.75 -18.07
N LEU A 96 -0.52 12.43 -17.89
CA LEU A 96 -1.58 11.67 -18.56
C LEU A 96 -2.90 11.63 -17.81
N GLN A 97 -2.95 12.03 -16.54
CA GLN A 97 -4.14 11.83 -15.70
C GLN A 97 -5.42 12.44 -16.28
N ASP A 98 -5.35 13.60 -16.93
CA ASP A 98 -6.55 14.23 -17.50
C ASP A 98 -7.09 13.46 -18.71
N GLN A 99 -6.19 12.94 -19.55
CA GLN A 99 -6.56 12.07 -20.67
C GLN A 99 -7.11 10.73 -20.17
N LEU A 100 -6.45 10.12 -19.18
CA LEU A 100 -6.89 8.88 -18.55
C LEU A 100 -8.28 9.02 -17.91
N LEU A 101 -8.51 10.11 -17.16
CA LEU A 101 -9.82 10.42 -16.58
C LEU A 101 -10.85 10.79 -17.65
N GLY A 102 -10.40 11.34 -18.78
CA GLY A 102 -11.20 11.63 -19.97
C GLY A 102 -11.92 10.39 -20.52
N LEU A 103 -11.25 9.24 -20.51
CA LEU A 103 -11.79 7.97 -21.01
C LEU A 103 -12.95 7.41 -20.15
N GLY A 104 -13.16 7.92 -18.93
CA GLY A 104 -14.18 7.44 -18.00
C GLY A 104 -13.92 6.15 -17.18
N PRO A 105 -12.76 5.44 -17.22
CA PRO A 105 -12.53 4.26 -16.40
C PRO A 105 -12.24 4.59 -14.93
N GLN A 106 -12.20 3.55 -14.11
CA GLN A 106 -11.43 3.54 -12.87
C GLN A 106 -9.94 3.29 -13.18
N ILE A 107 -9.03 3.96 -12.49
CA ILE A 107 -7.60 3.84 -12.73
C ILE A 107 -6.95 3.31 -11.46
N LEU A 108 -6.10 2.29 -11.59
CA LEU A 108 -5.31 1.71 -10.51
C LEU A 108 -3.83 1.93 -10.81
N LEU A 109 -3.20 2.87 -10.10
CA LEU A 109 -1.78 3.14 -10.20
C LEU A 109 -1.01 2.34 -9.15
N LYS A 110 -0.05 1.55 -9.59
CA LYS A 110 0.99 0.99 -8.73
C LYS A 110 2.14 1.96 -8.56
N ALA A 111 2.64 2.05 -7.34
CA ALA A 111 3.82 2.83 -7.01
C ALA A 111 4.74 2.08 -6.03
N ALA A 112 6.03 2.45 -6.07
CA ALA A 112 7.03 1.91 -5.16
C ALA A 112 6.71 2.27 -3.70
N PRO A 113 7.12 1.42 -2.74
CA PRO A 113 6.85 1.63 -1.31
C PRO A 113 7.52 2.89 -0.75
N TRP A 114 8.53 3.40 -1.45
CA TRP A 114 9.28 4.61 -1.09
C TRP A 114 8.58 5.92 -1.44
N LEU A 115 7.54 5.89 -2.29
CA LEU A 115 6.80 7.09 -2.67
C LEU A 115 6.14 7.74 -1.44
N ASP A 116 6.19 9.07 -1.35
CA ASP A 116 5.46 9.83 -0.34
C ASP A 116 3.96 9.84 -0.69
N ILE A 117 3.14 9.26 0.19
CA ILE A 117 1.68 9.13 -0.02
C ILE A 117 1.02 10.51 -0.02
N GLN A 118 1.46 11.42 0.85
CA GLN A 118 0.87 12.75 0.95
C GLN A 118 1.18 13.57 -0.30
N GLU A 119 2.42 13.55 -0.78
CA GLU A 119 2.81 14.21 -2.03
C GLU A 119 2.02 13.64 -3.22
N ALA A 120 1.86 12.31 -3.29
CA ALA A 120 1.09 11.66 -4.34
C ALA A 120 -0.38 12.10 -4.33
N LEU A 121 -1.03 12.12 -3.16
CA LEU A 121 -2.41 12.56 -2.99
C LEU A 121 -2.63 14.05 -3.31
N GLN A 122 -1.60 14.89 -3.17
CA GLN A 122 -1.68 16.30 -3.58
C GLN A 122 -1.62 16.49 -5.10
N LYS A 123 -0.98 15.55 -5.82
CA LYS A 123 -0.73 15.66 -7.26
C LYS A 123 -1.70 14.86 -8.12
N LEU A 124 -2.23 13.75 -7.61
CA LEU A 124 -3.21 12.91 -8.29
C LEU A 124 -4.63 13.42 -8.06
N LYS A 125 -5.41 13.55 -9.14
CA LYS A 125 -6.81 13.95 -9.07
C LYS A 125 -7.73 12.75 -8.79
N ASN A 126 -8.82 13.00 -8.07
CA ASN A 126 -9.94 12.06 -7.86
C ASN A 126 -9.54 10.71 -7.25
N VAL A 127 -8.50 10.69 -6.40
CA VAL A 127 -8.14 9.50 -5.62
C VAL A 127 -9.20 9.25 -4.58
N TRP A 128 -9.76 8.04 -4.58
CA TRP A 128 -10.79 7.62 -3.62
C TRP A 128 -10.31 6.51 -2.69
N GLN A 129 -9.22 5.82 -3.04
CA GLN A 129 -8.63 4.78 -2.21
C GLN A 129 -7.12 4.67 -2.40
N VAL A 130 -6.42 4.41 -1.31
CA VAL A 130 -5.00 4.05 -1.28
C VAL A 130 -4.84 2.75 -0.52
N TRP A 131 -4.14 1.78 -1.10
CA TRP A 131 -3.69 0.59 -0.38
C TRP A 131 -2.19 0.68 -0.13
N ILE A 132 -1.80 0.38 1.10
CA ILE A 132 -0.41 0.23 1.53
C ILE A 132 -0.22 -1.25 1.77
N VAL A 133 0.42 -1.94 0.82
CA VAL A 133 0.50 -3.41 0.83
C VAL A 133 1.87 -3.83 1.35
N ALA A 134 1.85 -4.54 2.47
CA ALA A 134 2.99 -5.23 3.04
C ALA A 134 2.85 -6.75 2.88
N LEU A 135 3.99 -7.42 2.74
CA LEU A 135 4.11 -8.87 2.84
C LEU A 135 5.02 -9.16 4.02
N GLU A 136 4.54 -9.94 4.98
CA GLU A 136 5.30 -10.33 6.18
C GLU A 136 5.98 -9.13 6.86
N ASN A 137 5.20 -8.05 7.05
CA ASN A 137 5.61 -6.80 7.69
C ASN A 137 6.67 -5.99 6.92
N GLU A 138 6.82 -6.20 5.62
CA GLU A 138 7.63 -5.36 4.73
C GLU A 138 6.75 -4.72 3.65
N VAL A 139 6.70 -3.38 3.57
CA VAL A 139 5.88 -2.69 2.56
C VAL A 139 6.48 -2.95 1.18
N LYS A 140 5.70 -3.57 0.30
CA LYS A 140 6.12 -3.95 -1.05
C LYS A 140 5.67 -2.95 -2.10
N GLU A 141 4.48 -2.38 -1.95
CA GLU A 141 3.93 -1.44 -2.92
C GLU A 141 2.82 -0.56 -2.34
N LEU A 142 2.54 0.51 -3.06
CA LEU A 142 1.39 1.37 -2.85
C LEU A 142 0.49 1.27 -4.07
N LEU A 143 -0.81 1.22 -3.86
CA LEU A 143 -1.80 1.24 -4.93
C LEU A 143 -2.73 2.44 -4.74
N PHE A 144 -2.92 3.23 -5.78
CA PHE A 144 -3.81 4.38 -5.77
C PHE A 144 -4.95 4.12 -6.76
N ALA A 145 -6.18 4.08 -6.28
CA ALA A 145 -7.34 4.06 -7.15
C ALA A 145 -7.96 5.45 -7.27
N PHE A 146 -8.15 5.88 -8.52
CA PHE A 146 -8.70 7.18 -8.87
C PHE A 146 -9.57 7.10 -10.12
N GLY A 147 -10.56 7.97 -10.24
CA GLY A 147 -11.52 7.91 -11.33
C GLY A 147 -12.68 8.89 -11.14
N LYS A 148 -13.45 9.11 -12.21
CA LYS A 148 -14.66 9.95 -12.14
C LYS A 148 -15.77 9.22 -11.35
N GLY A 149 -16.62 9.98 -10.66
CA GLY A 149 -17.82 9.48 -9.98
C GLY A 149 -17.61 8.77 -8.64
N ARG A 150 -16.37 8.64 -8.14
CA ARG A 150 -16.06 8.09 -6.80
C ARG A 150 -15.20 9.00 -5.91
N GLY A 151 -14.61 10.06 -6.47
CA GLY A 151 -13.57 10.89 -5.83
C GLY A 151 -14.02 12.27 -5.35
N GLU A 152 -15.28 12.45 -4.95
CA GLU A 152 -15.75 13.72 -4.36
C GLU A 152 -15.43 13.85 -2.86
N GLY A 153 -14.92 12.78 -2.24
CA GLY A 153 -14.57 12.72 -0.82
C GLY A 153 -13.08 12.51 -0.57
N GLU A 154 -12.69 12.53 0.71
CA GLU A 154 -11.33 12.17 1.12
C GLU A 154 -11.05 10.68 0.81
N PRO A 155 -9.87 10.34 0.27
CA PRO A 155 -9.52 8.94 0.03
C PRO A 155 -9.46 8.14 1.32
N MET A 156 -9.96 6.91 1.27
CA MET A 156 -9.72 5.92 2.30
C MET A 156 -8.29 5.37 2.17
N LEU A 157 -7.55 5.30 3.28
CA LEU A 157 -6.26 4.64 3.33
C LEU A 157 -6.43 3.29 4.00
N GLU A 158 -5.99 2.22 3.35
CA GLU A 158 -6.03 0.86 3.87
C GLU A 158 -4.62 0.27 3.94
N ALA A 159 -4.13 0.06 5.15
CA ALA A 159 -2.92 -0.69 5.41
C ALA A 159 -3.25 -2.18 5.41
N VAL A 160 -2.58 -2.95 4.58
CA VAL A 160 -2.76 -4.41 4.46
C VAL A 160 -1.42 -5.08 4.65
N ASN A 161 -1.30 -5.94 5.66
CA ASN A 161 -0.14 -6.79 5.86
C ASN A 161 -0.52 -8.25 5.58
N LEU A 162 -0.07 -8.76 4.43
CA LEU A 162 -0.30 -10.13 4.00
C LEU A 162 0.59 -11.07 4.80
N ARG A 163 -0.03 -12.06 5.46
CA ARG A 163 0.65 -13.10 6.23
C ARG A 163 0.09 -14.49 5.86
N PRO A 164 0.86 -15.56 6.10
CA PRO A 164 0.38 -16.93 5.90
C PRO A 164 -0.90 -17.24 6.69
N GLU A 165 -1.05 -16.65 7.88
CA GLU A 165 -2.20 -16.86 8.76
C GLU A 165 -3.45 -16.07 8.35
N GLY A 166 -3.31 -15.16 7.38
CA GLY A 166 -4.36 -14.26 6.91
C GLY A 166 -3.91 -12.79 6.90
N PRO A 167 -4.60 -11.92 6.13
CA PRO A 167 -4.25 -10.51 6.05
C PRO A 167 -4.63 -9.77 7.35
N GLU A 168 -3.70 -8.96 7.86
CA GLU A 168 -3.99 -7.94 8.88
C GLU A 168 -4.33 -6.63 8.18
N THR A 169 -5.49 -6.04 8.47
CA THR A 169 -5.92 -4.80 7.82
C THR A 169 -6.21 -3.69 8.82
N PHE A 170 -5.99 -2.45 8.39
CA PHE A 170 -6.35 -1.25 9.14
C PHE A 170 -6.70 -0.12 8.17
N SER A 171 -7.95 0.35 8.21
CA SER A 171 -8.45 1.41 7.32
C SER A 171 -8.82 2.67 8.10
N PHE A 172 -8.48 3.83 7.55
CA PHE A 172 -8.77 5.14 8.14
C PHE A 172 -8.72 6.23 7.08
N SER A 173 -9.27 7.40 7.40
CA SER A 173 -9.14 8.60 6.58
C SER A 173 -8.16 9.59 7.23
N ARG A 174 -7.59 10.54 6.46
CA ARG A 174 -6.68 11.54 7.08
C ARG A 174 -7.42 12.53 7.96
N THR A 175 -8.71 12.78 7.70
CA THR A 175 -9.59 13.56 8.57
C THR A 175 -9.73 12.87 9.92
N GLU A 176 -9.93 11.56 9.92
CA GLU A 176 -9.98 10.77 11.15
C GLU A 176 -8.65 10.86 11.93
N GLU A 177 -7.50 10.72 11.25
CA GLU A 177 -6.18 10.85 11.90
C GLU A 177 -5.96 12.24 12.50
N LYS A 178 -6.45 13.30 11.87
CA LYS A 178 -6.37 14.67 12.40
C LYS A 178 -7.31 14.93 13.57
N GLN A 179 -8.46 14.25 13.60
CA GLN A 179 -9.45 14.38 14.67
C GLN A 179 -9.03 13.62 15.93
N HIS A 180 -8.26 12.55 15.78
CA HIS A 180 -7.75 11.79 16.90
C HIS A 180 -6.48 12.44 17.48
N GLN A 181 -6.39 12.44 18.81
CA GLN A 181 -5.20 12.85 19.53
C GLN A 181 -4.85 11.79 20.58
N ALA A 182 -3.97 10.86 20.19
CA ALA A 182 -3.44 9.87 21.10
C ALA A 182 -2.71 10.50 22.30
N GLU A 183 -3.09 10.07 23.50
CA GLU A 183 -2.40 10.45 24.72
C GLU A 183 -0.99 9.87 24.76
N THR A 184 -0.07 10.58 25.42
CA THR A 184 1.25 10.06 25.74
C THR A 184 1.31 9.56 27.18
N GLY A 185 2.17 8.59 27.45
CA GLY A 185 2.31 8.02 28.79
C GLY A 185 3.59 7.20 28.96
N PRO A 186 3.93 6.85 30.21
CA PRO A 186 5.05 5.95 30.48
C PRO A 186 4.75 4.55 29.95
N LEU A 187 5.79 3.74 29.77
CA LEU A 187 5.67 2.32 29.46
C LEU A 187 4.82 1.60 30.54
N GLN A 188 3.91 0.75 30.07
CA GLN A 188 3.00 -0.08 30.86
C GLN A 188 3.33 -1.58 30.63
N SER A 189 2.44 -2.48 31.03
CA SER A 189 2.63 -3.93 30.94
C SER A 189 2.86 -4.46 29.51
N PHE A 190 2.38 -3.78 28.47
CA PHE A 190 2.58 -4.19 27.08
C PHE A 190 3.10 -3.06 26.21
N LEU A 191 4.12 -3.36 25.40
CA LEU A 191 4.63 -2.52 24.31
C LEU A 191 4.10 -3.02 22.97
N ILE A 192 3.62 -2.11 22.13
CA ILE A 192 2.99 -2.41 20.84
C ILE A 192 3.72 -1.63 19.74
N GLU A 193 4.09 -2.35 18.69
CA GLU A 193 4.59 -1.77 17.44
C GLU A 193 3.63 -2.16 16.31
N PRO A 194 2.93 -1.20 15.69
CA PRO A 194 2.07 -1.48 14.54
C PRO A 194 2.86 -2.07 13.38
N ASN A 195 2.19 -2.81 12.50
CA ASN A 195 2.85 -3.29 11.30
C ASN A 195 3.33 -2.12 10.38
N ARG A 196 4.30 -2.41 9.51
CA ARG A 196 4.95 -1.39 8.65
C ARG A 196 3.98 -0.73 7.67
N ALA A 197 2.91 -1.42 7.26
CA ALA A 197 1.88 -0.82 6.41
C ALA A 197 1.14 0.31 7.14
N ILE A 198 0.76 0.11 8.41
CA ILE A 198 0.12 1.14 9.25
C ILE A 198 1.04 2.32 9.46
N LEU A 199 2.32 2.05 9.78
CA LEU A 199 3.34 3.09 9.97
C LEU A 199 3.56 3.90 8.69
N LYS A 200 3.62 3.24 7.53
CA LYS A 200 3.76 3.90 6.23
C LYS A 200 2.51 4.69 5.85
N ALA A 201 1.33 4.19 6.19
CA ALA A 201 0.06 4.88 5.94
C ALA A 201 -0.09 6.15 6.79
N GLY A 202 0.59 6.21 7.95
CA GLY A 202 0.58 7.37 8.83
C GLY A 202 -0.57 7.40 9.83
N ALA A 203 -1.15 6.23 10.14
CA ALA A 203 -2.18 6.09 11.18
C ALA A 203 -1.52 6.06 12.57
N PHE A 204 -1.16 7.22 13.11
CA PHE A 204 -0.42 7.29 14.36
C PHE A 204 -1.35 7.49 15.56
N HIS A 205 -2.27 8.45 15.47
CA HIS A 205 -3.22 8.77 16.53
C HIS A 205 -4.46 7.88 16.43
N THR A 206 -5.01 7.66 15.23
CA THR A 206 -6.17 6.79 15.04
C THR A 206 -5.89 5.37 15.51
N PHE A 207 -4.69 4.84 15.24
CA PHE A 207 -4.29 3.52 15.74
C PHE A 207 -4.33 3.46 17.28
N ALA A 208 -3.73 4.45 17.95
CA ALA A 208 -3.72 4.47 19.41
C ALA A 208 -5.15 4.56 19.97
N CYS A 209 -5.94 5.52 19.51
CA CYS A 209 -7.26 5.79 20.05
C CYS A 209 -8.23 4.63 19.83
N ARG A 210 -8.26 4.01 18.64
CA ARG A 210 -9.17 2.89 18.35
C ARG A 210 -8.89 1.65 19.20
N PHE A 211 -7.63 1.45 19.59
CA PHE A 211 -7.23 0.31 20.41
C PHE A 211 -7.04 0.68 21.90
N GLY A 212 -7.38 1.91 22.31
CA GLY A 212 -7.22 2.36 23.70
C GLY A 212 -5.77 2.39 24.19
N LEU A 213 -4.81 2.64 23.29
CA LEU A 213 -3.38 2.64 23.59
C LEU A 213 -2.87 4.06 23.83
N ARG A 214 -1.79 4.18 24.60
CA ARG A 214 -1.02 5.42 24.78
C ARG A 214 0.25 5.38 23.94
N LYS A 215 0.68 6.50 23.38
CA LYS A 215 2.00 6.63 22.75
C LYS A 215 3.08 6.79 23.81
N LEU A 216 4.27 6.25 23.59
CA LEU A 216 5.41 6.54 24.48
C LEU A 216 5.88 7.99 24.36
N HIS A 217 5.77 8.56 23.16
CA HIS A 217 6.16 9.94 22.86
C HIS A 217 5.44 10.39 21.56
N PRO A 218 5.17 11.69 21.33
CA PRO A 218 4.46 12.14 20.14
C PRO A 218 5.09 11.68 18.81
N HIS A 219 6.43 11.69 18.73
CA HIS A 219 7.19 11.31 17.54
C HIS A 219 7.71 9.86 17.57
N THR A 220 7.35 9.09 18.58
CA THR A 220 7.68 7.66 18.65
C THR A 220 6.46 6.86 18.24
N HIS A 221 6.59 6.03 17.22
CA HIS A 221 5.51 5.16 16.74
C HIS A 221 5.49 3.81 17.48
N LEU A 222 5.64 3.90 18.81
CA LEU A 222 5.51 2.80 19.76
C LEU A 222 4.43 3.16 20.78
N TYR A 223 3.65 2.16 21.14
CA TYR A 223 2.44 2.31 21.94
C TYR A 223 2.50 1.40 23.15
N THR A 224 1.68 1.70 24.15
CA THR A 224 1.65 0.95 25.39
C THR A 224 0.24 0.86 25.94
N THR A 225 -0.05 -0.26 26.60
CA THR A 225 -1.31 -0.47 27.34
C THR A 225 -1.03 -1.33 28.58
N GLU A 226 -1.90 -1.22 29.58
CA GLU A 226 -1.90 -2.09 30.74
C GLU A 226 -2.54 -3.45 30.42
N ALA A 227 -3.60 -3.45 29.61
CA ALA A 227 -4.32 -4.65 29.19
C ALA A 227 -4.48 -4.65 27.67
N LEU A 228 -4.27 -5.81 27.04
CA LEU A 228 -4.46 -5.94 25.60
C LEU A 228 -5.93 -5.74 25.23
N PRO A 229 -6.22 -5.07 24.10
CA PRO A 229 -7.58 -4.92 23.62
C PRO A 229 -8.17 -6.28 23.22
N ALA A 230 -9.50 -6.40 23.29
CA ALA A 230 -10.22 -7.60 22.88
C ALA A 230 -10.14 -7.85 21.36
N LEU A 231 -9.91 -6.80 20.58
CA LEU A 231 -9.75 -6.87 19.12
C LEU A 231 -8.32 -7.26 18.75
N PRO A 232 -8.11 -8.06 17.69
CA PRO A 232 -6.78 -8.37 17.19
C PRO A 232 -6.02 -7.08 16.83
N LEU A 233 -4.82 -6.93 17.37
CA LEU A 233 -3.92 -5.82 17.09
C LEU A 233 -3.07 -6.12 15.84
N PRO A 234 -3.17 -5.35 14.76
CA PRO A 234 -2.33 -5.54 13.58
C PRO A 234 -0.91 -5.00 13.84
N GLY A 235 -0.04 -5.88 14.36
CA GLY A 235 1.33 -5.52 14.74
C GLY A 235 1.96 -6.53 15.69
N ARG A 236 3.05 -6.11 16.32
CA ARG A 236 3.78 -6.89 17.32
C ARG A 236 3.43 -6.41 18.71
N VAL A 237 3.23 -7.37 19.62
CA VAL A 237 2.99 -7.13 21.04
C VAL A 237 4.13 -7.74 21.83
N PHE A 238 4.71 -6.96 22.73
CA PHE A 238 5.77 -7.38 23.63
C PHE A 238 5.28 -7.19 25.08
N GLY A 239 5.26 -8.27 25.86
CA GLY A 239 5.06 -8.16 27.29
C GLY A 239 6.29 -7.55 27.93
N TYR A 240 6.13 -6.46 28.68
CA TYR A 240 7.19 -5.90 29.48
C TYR A 240 7.15 -6.53 30.87
N TRP A 241 8.21 -7.25 31.22
CA TRP A 241 8.45 -7.65 32.60
C TRP A 241 9.53 -6.72 33.18
N PRO A 242 9.27 -5.99 34.28
CA PRO A 242 10.27 -5.13 34.85
C PRO A 242 11.53 -5.93 35.17
N ILE A 243 12.66 -5.48 34.64
CA ILE A 243 13.97 -6.00 35.01
C ILE A 243 14.14 -5.66 36.49
N VAL A 244 14.05 -6.67 37.35
CA VAL A 244 14.44 -6.52 38.76
C VAL A 244 15.94 -6.26 38.75
N PRO A 245 16.42 -5.09 39.22
CA PRO A 245 17.86 -4.88 39.32
C PRO A 245 18.42 -5.94 40.25
N ILE A 246 19.30 -6.79 39.74
CA ILE A 246 20.09 -7.69 40.58
C ILE A 246 20.98 -6.78 41.42
N LYS A 247 20.55 -6.48 42.65
CA LYS A 247 21.47 -5.97 43.66
C LYS A 247 22.55 -7.03 43.82
N LYS A 248 23.81 -6.70 43.50
CA LYS A 248 24.96 -7.55 43.83
C LYS A 248 24.80 -7.98 45.30
N GLY A 249 24.56 -9.27 45.55
CA GLY A 249 24.54 -9.86 46.88
C GLY A 249 23.24 -10.51 47.38
N ARG A 250 22.15 -10.61 46.62
CA ARG A 250 20.99 -11.47 47.01
C ARG A 250 20.51 -12.35 45.86
N ALA A 251 21.04 -13.57 45.80
CA ALA A 251 20.48 -14.66 45.01
C ALA A 251 19.25 -15.19 45.75
N GLY A 252 18.07 -14.80 45.32
CA GLY A 252 16.83 -15.32 45.89
C GLY A 252 15.70 -14.39 45.57
N PHE A 253 15.20 -14.46 44.34
CA PHE A 253 13.82 -14.18 43.91
C PHE A 253 13.81 -14.28 42.38
N LEU A 254 14.02 -15.50 41.86
CA LEU A 254 13.48 -15.86 40.56
C LEU A 254 12.14 -16.54 40.87
N PRO A 255 11.01 -16.10 40.30
CA PRO A 255 9.79 -16.87 40.38
C PRO A 255 10.02 -18.18 39.64
N GLU A 256 10.13 -19.27 40.39
CA GLU A 256 9.93 -20.61 39.85
C GLU A 256 8.47 -20.71 39.43
N LYS A 257 8.21 -20.48 38.13
CA LYS A 257 7.26 -21.23 37.31
C LYS A 257 7.12 -20.55 35.95
N ARG A 258 7.57 -21.26 34.92
CA ARG A 258 7.10 -21.04 33.55
C ARG A 258 5.61 -21.41 33.53
N PRO A 259 4.70 -20.58 33.00
CA PRO A 259 3.40 -21.08 32.60
C PRO A 259 3.64 -22.05 31.43
N HIS A 260 3.19 -23.28 31.60
CA HIS A 260 3.13 -24.27 30.54
C HIS A 260 2.13 -23.82 29.46
N SER A 261 2.53 -24.05 28.20
CA SER A 261 1.73 -24.26 26.98
C SER A 261 0.58 -23.31 26.70
#